data_AF-A0A2Z6LR32-F1
#
_entry.id   AF-A0A2Z6LR32-F1
#
_cell.length_a   1.000
_cell.length_b   1.000
_cell.length_c   1.000
_cell.angle_alpha   90.00
_cell.angle_beta   90.00
_cell.angle_gamma   90.00
#
_symmetry.space_group_name_H-M   'P 1'
#
loop_
_entity.id
_entity.type
_entity.pdbx_description
1 polymer ?
#
loop_
_entity_poly.entity_id
_entity_poly.type
_entity_poly.pdbx_seq_one_letter_code
_entity_poly.pdbx_strand_id
1 'polypeptide(L)'
;MTTSSFTGWCSPGWIPRQSSLPLRVFSILGKVIRYTTVMVRMHLSLLKLCERTSDSARFDSLTTSELRNLALSYEVKGTVLTHLLSARRDKEILEANSKVTRAEQVVTDAERTVTEIKKQWTDEVDRLKKTHKEALAEMRGAHGREIAELRKKHTDEKASLRTKAAILEAEVTTLEVLRNNLIVSLTQSWKDISELEEDVDELEETNTALKQSMADKYVDGFWSSIEQVRILFPELDPDVLAQVDVMKRIKDDKLI
;
A
#
# COMPACT_ATOMS: atom_id res chain seq x y z
N MET A 1 3.78 3.33 31.95
CA MET A 1 3.54 4.73 32.35
C MET A 1 2.71 5.37 31.25
N THR A 2 1.37 5.39 31.43
CA THR A 2 0.50 6.58 31.67
C THR A 2 0.16 7.35 30.40
N THR A 3 -1.05 7.77 30.03
CA THR A 3 -2.49 7.53 30.36
C THR A 3 -3.27 8.50 29.44
N SER A 4 -4.61 8.40 29.43
CA SER A 4 -5.58 9.44 28.97
C SER A 4 -5.87 9.49 27.46
N SER A 5 -6.99 8.96 26.97
CA SER A 5 -8.39 9.44 27.05
C SER A 5 -8.66 10.71 26.24
N PHE A 6 -9.40 10.57 25.14
CA PHE A 6 -10.25 11.63 24.62
C PHE A 6 -11.54 11.06 24.04
N THR A 7 -12.63 11.60 24.56
CA THR A 7 -14.04 11.37 24.29
C THR A 7 -14.51 12.15 23.07
N GLY A 8 -15.45 11.58 22.32
CA GLY A 8 -16.30 12.29 21.34
C GLY A 8 -17.42 11.36 20.89
N TRP A 9 -18.54 11.28 21.61
CA TRP A 9 -19.73 12.13 21.43
C TRP A 9 -20.18 12.24 19.95
N CYS A 10 -20.97 11.26 19.53
CA CYS A 10 -22.06 11.46 18.57
C CYS A 10 -23.32 10.80 19.12
N SER A 11 -24.32 11.63 19.35
CA SER A 11 -25.60 11.36 20.01
C SER A 11 -26.49 10.34 19.28
N PRO A 12 -27.27 9.52 20.00
CA PRO A 12 -28.44 8.85 19.46
C PRO A 12 -29.63 9.82 19.45
N GLY A 13 -30.06 10.22 18.25
CA GLY A 13 -31.27 11.02 18.04
C GLY A 13 -32.54 10.18 18.24
N TRP A 14 -33.22 10.42 19.37
CA TRP A 14 -34.68 10.50 19.53
C TRP A 14 -35.56 9.67 18.59
N ILE A 15 -36.09 8.56 19.11
CA ILE A 15 -37.38 8.00 18.69
C ILE A 15 -38.26 7.86 19.95
N PRO A 16 -39.55 8.26 19.92
CA PRO A 16 -40.28 8.66 21.11
C PRO A 16 -40.55 7.50 22.07
N ARG A 17 -40.44 7.77 23.38
CA ARG A 17 -41.08 6.97 24.43
C ARG A 17 -42.57 6.88 24.13
N GLN A 18 -43.00 5.79 23.51
CA GLN A 18 -44.40 5.38 23.59
C GLN A 18 -44.72 5.21 25.07
N SER A 19 -45.73 5.95 25.52
CA SER A 19 -46.37 5.84 26.81
C SER A 19 -46.77 4.39 27.08
N SER A 20 -45.89 3.64 27.75
CA SER A 20 -46.18 2.32 28.28
C SER A 20 -47.02 2.47 29.55
N LEU A 21 -48.28 2.86 29.37
CA LEU A 21 -49.27 2.44 30.35
C LEU A 21 -49.23 0.90 30.34
N PRO A 22 -48.93 0.24 31.48
CA PRO A 22 -48.80 -1.21 31.52
C PRO A 22 -50.06 -1.84 30.91
N LEU A 23 -49.93 -2.89 30.09
CA LEU A 23 -51.07 -3.69 29.62
C LEU A 23 -52.00 -4.11 30.78
N ARG A 24 -51.47 -4.18 32.01
CA ARG A 24 -52.23 -4.35 33.26
C ARG A 24 -53.22 -3.22 33.54
N VAL A 25 -52.86 -1.94 33.31
CA VAL A 25 -53.75 -0.78 33.51
C VAL A 25 -54.90 -0.79 32.52
N PHE A 26 -54.66 -1.09 31.24
CA PHE A 26 -55.73 -1.25 30.25
C PHE A 26 -56.65 -2.44 30.55
N SER A 27 -56.10 -3.55 31.04
CA SER A 27 -56.88 -4.71 31.48
C SER A 27 -57.80 -4.37 32.67
N ILE A 28 -57.29 -3.62 33.65
CA ILE A 28 -58.05 -3.20 34.83
C ILE A 28 -59.14 -2.19 34.43
N LEU A 29 -58.80 -1.17 33.62
CA LEU A 29 -59.77 -0.18 33.13
C LEU A 29 -60.90 -0.84 32.32
N GLY A 30 -60.55 -1.79 31.43
CA GLY A 30 -61.53 -2.55 30.64
C GLY A 30 -62.40 -3.51 31.46
N LYS A 31 -61.95 -3.94 32.65
CA LYS A 31 -62.78 -4.70 33.61
C LYS A 31 -63.73 -3.76 34.37
N VAL A 32 -63.26 -2.59 34.81
CA VAL A 32 -64.07 -1.59 35.53
C VAL A 32 -65.19 -1.04 34.64
N ILE A 33 -64.90 -0.69 33.38
CA ILE A 33 -65.91 -0.19 32.43
C ILE A 33 -66.98 -1.24 32.13
N ARG A 34 -66.59 -2.53 32.03
CA ARG A 34 -67.57 -3.61 31.86
C ARG A 34 -68.44 -3.80 33.11
N TYR A 35 -67.86 -3.71 34.30
CA TYR A 35 -68.60 -3.81 35.56
C TYR A 35 -69.64 -2.68 35.73
N THR A 36 -69.27 -1.43 35.45
CA THR A 36 -70.18 -0.28 35.57
C THR A 36 -71.30 -0.34 34.53
N THR A 37 -71.00 -0.74 33.29
CA THR A 37 -72.01 -0.87 32.23
C THR A 37 -73.04 -1.97 32.54
N VAL A 38 -72.59 -3.11 33.09
CA VAL A 38 -73.49 -4.20 33.52
C VAL A 38 -74.35 -3.76 34.70
N MET A 39 -73.77 -3.06 35.68
CA MET A 39 -74.48 -2.58 36.87
C MET A 39 -75.56 -1.53 36.52
N VAL A 40 -75.25 -0.57 35.64
CA VAL A 40 -76.22 0.44 35.16
C VAL A 40 -77.35 -0.20 34.36
N ARG A 41 -77.05 -1.23 33.56
CA ARG A 41 -78.07 -1.95 32.78
C ARG A 41 -78.99 -2.81 33.64
N MET A 42 -78.47 -3.41 34.73
CA MET A 42 -79.30 -4.06 35.75
C MET A 42 -80.21 -3.06 36.46
N HIS A 43 -79.67 -1.93 36.92
CA HIS A 43 -80.47 -0.90 37.59
C HIS A 43 -81.58 -0.32 36.69
N LEU A 44 -81.29 -0.05 35.42
CA LEU A 44 -82.30 0.45 34.48
C LEU A 44 -83.36 -0.61 34.14
N SER A 45 -82.99 -1.90 34.15
CA SER A 45 -83.94 -3.00 33.93
C SER A 45 -84.84 -3.21 35.15
N LEU A 46 -84.30 -3.08 36.37
CA LEU A 46 -85.07 -3.09 37.61
C LEU A 46 -86.02 -1.88 37.69
N LEU A 47 -85.57 -0.70 37.27
CA LEU A 47 -86.40 0.50 37.20
C LEU A 47 -87.58 0.34 36.23
N LYS A 48 -87.33 -0.23 35.04
CA LYS A 48 -88.38 -0.53 34.04
C LYS A 48 -89.34 -1.64 34.46
N LEU A 49 -88.90 -2.58 35.30
CA LEU A 49 -89.78 -3.60 35.90
C LEU A 49 -90.69 -2.98 36.97
N CYS A 50 -90.16 -2.02 37.72
CA CYS A 50 -90.89 -1.23 38.72
C CYS A 50 -91.92 -0.30 38.07
N GLU A 51 -91.58 0.31 36.93
CA GLU A 51 -92.46 1.19 36.16
C GLU A 51 -93.65 0.44 35.52
N ARG A 52 -93.48 -0.86 35.20
CA ARG A 52 -94.55 -1.71 34.66
C ARG A 52 -95.47 -2.33 35.71
N THR A 53 -95.09 -2.27 36.99
CA THR A 53 -95.86 -2.81 38.12
C THR A 53 -96.70 -1.75 38.83
N SER A 54 -96.65 -0.50 38.38
CA SER A 54 -97.45 0.63 38.90
C SER A 54 -98.86 0.68 38.29
N ASP A 55 -99.58 -0.44 38.30
CA ASP A 55 -100.98 -0.51 37.84
C ASP A 55 -101.80 -1.36 38.82
N SER A 56 -101.96 -0.87 40.06
CA SER A 56 -102.60 -1.57 41.18
C SER A 56 -104.00 -2.11 40.85
N ALA A 57 -104.79 -1.36 40.07
CA ALA A 57 -106.14 -1.74 39.68
C ALA A 57 -106.20 -2.99 38.79
N ARG A 58 -105.13 -3.30 38.04
CA ARG A 58 -105.02 -4.54 37.25
C ARG A 58 -104.70 -5.74 38.13
N PHE A 59 -103.90 -5.55 39.18
CA PHE A 59 -103.59 -6.59 40.16
C PHE A 59 -104.83 -7.01 40.97
N ASP A 60 -105.69 -6.05 41.33
CA ASP A 60 -106.93 -6.31 42.09
C ASP A 60 -108.00 -7.05 41.28
N SER A 61 -107.93 -7.01 39.94
CA SER A 61 -108.86 -7.70 39.02
C SER A 61 -108.49 -9.15 38.70
N LEU A 62 -107.31 -9.62 39.11
CA LEU A 62 -106.77 -10.94 38.79
C LEU A 62 -107.11 -11.97 39.86
N THR A 63 -107.49 -13.17 39.43
CA THR A 63 -107.65 -14.32 40.33
C THR A 63 -106.28 -14.83 40.83
N THR A 64 -106.24 -15.44 42.01
CA THR A 64 -105.01 -16.03 42.59
C THR A 64 -104.31 -17.03 41.65
N SER A 65 -105.08 -17.76 40.83
CA SER A 65 -104.54 -18.66 39.81
C SER A 65 -103.80 -17.93 38.69
N GLU A 66 -104.29 -16.78 38.24
CA GLU A 66 -103.65 -15.98 37.20
C GLU A 66 -102.36 -15.34 37.70
N LEU A 67 -102.33 -14.88 38.96
CA LEU A 67 -101.11 -14.38 39.61
C LEU A 67 -100.02 -15.45 39.74
N ARG A 68 -100.37 -16.67 40.15
CA ARG A 68 -99.41 -17.81 40.22
C ARG A 68 -98.88 -18.18 38.84
N ASN A 69 -99.76 -18.23 37.84
CA ASN A 69 -99.35 -18.54 36.46
C ASN A 69 -98.43 -17.45 35.89
N LEU A 70 -98.71 -16.18 36.21
CA LEU A 70 -97.85 -15.05 35.83
C LEU A 70 -96.47 -15.13 36.51
N ALA A 71 -96.43 -15.43 37.82
CA ALA A 71 -95.19 -15.63 38.56
C ALA A 71 -94.34 -16.77 37.97
N LEU A 72 -94.95 -17.93 37.72
CA LEU A 72 -94.29 -19.07 37.06
C LEU A 72 -93.83 -18.73 35.64
N SER A 73 -94.63 -17.98 34.86
CA SER A 73 -94.25 -17.54 33.50
C SER A 73 -92.99 -16.67 33.52
N TYR A 74 -92.89 -15.73 34.48
CA TYR A 74 -91.71 -14.89 34.61
C TYR A 74 -90.49 -15.67 35.11
N GLU A 75 -90.66 -16.62 36.01
CA GLU A 75 -89.59 -17.50 36.46
C GLU A 75 -89.04 -18.38 35.32
N VAL A 76 -89.94 -19.01 34.53
CA VAL A 76 -89.56 -19.78 33.34
C VAL A 76 -88.86 -18.89 32.30
N LYS A 77 -89.37 -17.67 32.06
CA LYS A 77 -88.70 -16.71 31.17
C LYS A 77 -87.31 -16.31 31.68
N GLY A 78 -87.17 -16.09 32.98
CA GLY A 78 -85.89 -15.74 33.62
C GLY A 78 -84.87 -16.87 33.52
N THR A 79 -85.28 -18.11 33.76
CA THR A 79 -84.41 -19.31 33.64
C THR A 79 -83.98 -19.55 32.19
N VAL A 80 -84.91 -19.47 31.22
CA VAL A 80 -84.59 -19.61 29.79
C VAL A 80 -83.63 -18.51 29.33
N LEU A 81 -83.85 -17.25 29.73
CA LEU A 81 -82.94 -16.15 29.39
C LEU A 81 -81.55 -16.38 29.98
N THR A 82 -81.47 -16.83 31.24
CA THR A 82 -80.20 -17.15 31.90
C THR A 82 -79.46 -18.27 31.16
N HIS A 83 -80.16 -19.33 30.74
CA HIS A 83 -79.58 -20.41 29.95
C HIS A 83 -79.05 -19.92 28.59
N LEU A 84 -79.82 -19.13 27.85
CA LEU A 84 -79.38 -18.58 26.56
C LEU A 84 -78.16 -17.65 26.69
N LEU A 85 -78.12 -16.83 27.75
CA LEU A 85 -76.97 -15.99 28.06
C LEU A 85 -75.72 -16.83 28.39
N SER A 86 -75.88 -17.89 29.18
CA SER A 86 -74.80 -18.83 29.49
C SER A 86 -74.30 -19.54 28.23
N ALA A 87 -75.19 -20.11 27.40
CA ALA A 87 -74.81 -20.80 26.17
C ALA A 87 -74.08 -19.86 25.19
N ARG A 88 -74.51 -18.60 25.09
CA ARG A 88 -73.80 -17.58 24.30
C ARG A 88 -72.41 -17.30 24.86
N ARG A 89 -72.29 -17.12 26.18
CA ARG A 89 -71.02 -16.88 26.86
C ARG A 89 -70.05 -18.05 26.63
N ASP A 90 -70.53 -19.28 26.74
CA ASP A 90 -69.71 -20.48 26.54
C ASP A 90 -69.20 -20.57 25.10
N LYS A 91 -70.04 -20.22 24.11
CA LYS A 91 -69.63 -20.12 22.70
C LYS A 91 -68.56 -19.04 22.47
N GLU A 92 -68.74 -17.86 23.07
CA GLU A 92 -67.76 -16.77 22.99
C GLU A 92 -66.42 -17.16 23.64
N ILE A 93 -66.46 -17.87 24.78
CA ILE A 93 -65.26 -18.43 25.44
C ILE A 93 -64.58 -19.46 24.55
N LEU A 94 -65.33 -20.38 23.95
CA LEU A 94 -64.78 -21.42 23.07
C LEU A 94 -64.09 -20.81 21.84
N GLU A 95 -64.74 -19.84 21.18
CA GLU A 95 -64.14 -19.13 20.05
C GLU A 95 -62.88 -18.36 20.46
N ALA A 96 -62.92 -17.67 21.61
CA ALA A 96 -61.77 -16.97 22.16
C ALA A 96 -60.61 -17.94 22.45
N ASN A 97 -60.88 -19.08 23.07
CA ASN A 97 -59.87 -20.12 23.33
C ASN A 97 -59.26 -20.65 22.03
N SER A 98 -60.07 -20.91 20.99
CA SER A 98 -59.55 -21.34 19.69
C SER A 98 -58.63 -20.32 19.02
N LYS A 99 -58.89 -19.01 19.23
CA LYS A 99 -58.04 -17.92 18.76
C LYS A 99 -56.75 -17.85 19.57
N VAL A 100 -56.84 -18.03 20.89
CA VAL A 100 -55.68 -18.07 21.81
C VAL A 100 -54.75 -19.22 21.44
N THR A 101 -55.24 -20.46 21.29
CA THR A 101 -54.40 -21.60 20.92
C THR A 101 -53.70 -21.42 19.58
N ARG A 102 -54.38 -20.82 18.58
CA ARG A 102 -53.72 -20.47 17.30
C ARG A 102 -52.66 -19.39 17.46
N ALA A 103 -52.92 -18.37 18.27
CA ALA A 103 -51.94 -17.33 18.55
C ALA A 103 -50.72 -17.89 19.32
N GLU A 104 -50.94 -18.77 20.29
CA GLU A 104 -49.87 -19.47 21.01
C GLU A 104 -48.99 -20.28 20.06
N GLN A 105 -49.58 -21.05 19.15
CA GLN A 105 -48.81 -21.80 18.14
C GLN A 105 -47.96 -20.86 17.27
N VAL A 106 -48.54 -19.78 16.76
CA VAL A 106 -47.81 -18.78 15.95
C VAL A 106 -46.67 -18.15 16.75
N VAL A 107 -46.87 -17.85 18.03
CA VAL A 107 -45.81 -17.32 18.90
C VAL A 107 -44.69 -18.35 19.09
N THR A 108 -45.01 -19.62 19.36
CA THR A 108 -43.99 -20.67 19.51
C THR A 108 -43.19 -20.90 18.22
N ASP A 109 -43.84 -20.86 17.06
CA ASP A 109 -43.16 -20.97 15.76
C ASP A 109 -42.27 -19.75 15.50
N ALA A 110 -42.76 -18.54 15.82
CA ALA A 110 -41.96 -17.32 15.71
C ALA A 110 -40.73 -17.37 16.63
N GLU A 111 -40.89 -17.76 17.90
CA GLU A 111 -39.78 -17.93 18.85
C GLU A 111 -38.73 -18.91 18.33
N ARG A 112 -39.15 -20.06 17.80
CA ARG A 112 -38.26 -21.04 17.19
C ARG A 112 -37.47 -20.44 16.03
N THR A 113 -38.13 -19.73 15.11
CA THR A 113 -37.43 -19.10 13.97
C THR A 113 -36.44 -18.03 14.42
N VAL A 114 -36.78 -17.22 15.43
CA VAL A 114 -35.87 -16.22 16.01
C VAL A 114 -34.64 -16.89 16.63
N THR A 115 -34.80 -18.00 17.35
CA THR A 115 -33.66 -18.73 17.93
C THR A 115 -32.73 -19.31 16.87
N GLU A 116 -33.29 -19.85 15.78
CA GLU A 116 -32.50 -20.39 14.66
C GLU A 116 -31.74 -19.29 13.91
N ILE A 117 -32.41 -18.18 13.57
CA ILE A 117 -31.76 -17.03 12.93
C ILE A 117 -30.65 -16.46 13.81
N LYS A 118 -30.88 -16.34 15.13
CA LYS A 118 -29.87 -15.86 16.07
C LYS A 118 -28.64 -16.77 16.10
N LYS A 119 -28.85 -18.09 16.07
CA LYS A 119 -27.76 -19.07 16.00
C LYS A 119 -26.98 -18.93 14.70
N GLN A 120 -27.66 -18.95 13.56
CA GLN A 120 -27.05 -18.78 12.24
C GLN A 120 -26.25 -17.48 12.13
N TRP A 121 -26.78 -16.37 12.63
CA TRP A 121 -26.08 -15.09 12.63
C TRP A 121 -24.83 -15.12 13.51
N THR A 122 -24.89 -15.80 14.66
CA THR A 122 -23.73 -15.95 15.55
C THR A 122 -22.64 -16.77 14.87
N ASP A 123 -23.00 -17.92 14.28
CA ASP A 123 -22.08 -18.80 13.56
C ASP A 123 -21.43 -18.07 12.37
N GLU A 124 -22.22 -17.31 11.60
CA GLU A 124 -21.72 -16.55 10.45
C GLU A 124 -20.79 -15.41 10.86
N VAL A 125 -21.11 -14.68 11.94
CA VAL A 125 -20.24 -13.64 12.49
C VAL A 125 -18.90 -14.22 12.93
N ASP A 126 -18.90 -15.38 13.59
CA ASP A 126 -17.66 -16.01 14.05
C ASP A 126 -16.84 -16.59 12.89
N ARG A 127 -17.51 -17.16 11.88
CA ARG A 127 -16.87 -17.59 10.63
C ARG A 127 -16.20 -16.42 9.93
N LEU A 128 -16.90 -15.29 9.74
CA LEU A 128 -16.35 -14.09 9.10
C LEU A 128 -15.18 -13.49 9.88
N LYS A 129 -15.27 -13.46 11.23
CA LYS A 129 -14.14 -13.02 12.06
C LYS A 129 -12.92 -13.91 11.88
N LYS A 130 -13.11 -15.23 11.78
CA LYS A 130 -12.02 -16.19 11.57
C LYS A 130 -11.38 -16.00 10.21
N THR A 131 -12.17 -15.99 9.13
CA THR A 131 -11.64 -15.82 7.76
C THR A 131 -10.96 -14.47 7.58
N HIS A 132 -11.48 -13.40 8.18
CA HIS A 132 -10.84 -12.08 8.14
C HIS A 132 -9.46 -12.08 8.84
N LYS A 133 -9.35 -12.73 10.01
CA LYS A 133 -8.07 -12.86 10.72
C LYS A 133 -7.05 -13.68 9.93
N GLU A 134 -7.47 -14.78 9.31
CA GLU A 134 -6.62 -15.63 8.47
C GLU A 134 -6.13 -14.86 7.23
N ALA A 135 -7.02 -14.17 6.53
CA ALA A 135 -6.67 -13.34 5.37
C ALA A 135 -5.70 -12.20 5.74
N LEU A 136 -5.89 -11.55 6.90
CA LEU A 136 -4.96 -10.54 7.42
C LEU A 136 -3.59 -11.13 7.75
N ALA A 137 -3.54 -12.34 8.33
CA ALA A 137 -2.28 -13.01 8.65
C ALA A 137 -1.53 -13.43 7.37
N GLU A 138 -2.25 -13.95 6.38
CA GLU A 138 -1.69 -14.33 5.09
C GLU A 138 -1.12 -13.12 4.34
N MET A 139 -1.89 -12.03 4.23
CA MET A 139 -1.46 -10.80 3.58
C MET A 139 -0.22 -10.20 4.27
N ARG A 140 -0.21 -10.13 5.62
CA ARG A 140 0.97 -9.68 6.37
C ARG A 140 2.18 -10.58 6.15
N GLY A 141 1.97 -11.90 6.10
CA GLY A 141 3.02 -12.87 5.83
C GLY A 141 3.60 -12.73 4.41
N ALA A 142 2.74 -12.59 3.40
CA ALA A 142 3.14 -12.38 2.01
C ALA A 142 3.92 -11.08 1.84
N HIS A 143 3.39 -9.97 2.35
CA HIS A 143 4.06 -8.67 2.31
C HIS A 143 5.39 -8.68 3.07
N GLY A 144 5.46 -9.36 4.22
CA GLY A 144 6.70 -9.54 4.97
C GLY A 144 7.77 -10.30 4.18
N ARG A 145 7.39 -11.36 3.45
CA ARG A 145 8.31 -12.12 2.58
C ARG A 145 8.82 -11.27 1.42
N GLU A 146 7.94 -10.54 0.75
CA GLU A 146 8.31 -9.66 -0.36
C GLU A 146 9.29 -8.56 0.08
N ILE A 147 9.03 -7.92 1.22
CA ILE A 147 9.96 -6.94 1.80
C ILE A 147 11.32 -7.58 2.13
N ALA A 148 11.33 -8.78 2.69
CA ALA A 148 12.58 -9.47 3.02
C ALA A 148 13.39 -9.81 1.75
N GLU A 149 12.72 -10.27 0.69
CA GLU A 149 13.35 -10.56 -0.59
C GLU A 149 13.92 -9.30 -1.25
N LEU A 150 13.14 -8.21 -1.31
CA LEU A 150 13.61 -6.93 -1.85
C LEU A 150 14.80 -6.36 -1.08
N ARG A 151 14.78 -6.45 0.26
CA ARG A 151 15.91 -6.03 1.09
C ARG A 151 17.16 -6.86 0.78
N LYS A 152 17.02 -8.17 0.63
CA LYS A 152 18.13 -9.06 0.27
C LYS A 152 18.70 -8.70 -1.11
N LYS A 153 17.86 -8.56 -2.14
CA LYS A 153 18.29 -8.16 -3.49
C LYS A 153 19.04 -6.83 -3.45
N HIS A 154 18.50 -5.83 -2.75
CA HIS A 154 19.16 -4.53 -2.61
C HIS A 154 20.50 -4.63 -1.87
N THR A 155 20.63 -5.46 -0.82
CA THR A 155 21.93 -5.65 -0.15
C THR A 155 22.95 -6.34 -1.05
N ASP A 156 22.52 -7.32 -1.84
CA ASP A 156 23.37 -8.08 -2.77
C ASP A 156 23.85 -7.18 -3.92
N GLU A 157 22.93 -6.40 -4.52
CA GLU A 157 23.25 -5.41 -5.57
C GLU A 157 24.21 -4.32 -5.06
N LYS A 158 23.95 -3.80 -3.85
CA LYS A 158 24.83 -2.81 -3.21
C LYS A 158 26.23 -3.36 -2.96
N ALA A 159 26.36 -4.64 -2.57
CA ALA A 159 27.65 -5.28 -2.41
C ALA A 159 28.37 -5.45 -3.76
N SER A 160 27.66 -5.90 -4.80
CA SER A 160 28.20 -6.05 -6.16
C SER A 160 28.72 -4.71 -6.72
N LEU A 161 27.94 -3.63 -6.58
CA LEU A 161 28.33 -2.31 -7.04
C LEU A 161 29.56 -1.77 -6.30
N ARG A 162 29.67 -2.02 -4.99
CA ARG A 162 30.87 -1.65 -4.21
C ARG A 162 32.12 -2.38 -4.70
N THR A 163 32.02 -3.67 -5.01
CA THR A 163 33.14 -4.43 -5.57
C THR A 163 33.56 -3.87 -6.93
N LYS A 164 32.59 -3.57 -7.81
CA LYS A 164 32.88 -2.94 -9.12
C LYS A 164 33.54 -1.57 -8.98
N ALA A 165 33.06 -0.75 -8.04
CA ALA A 165 33.64 0.57 -7.77
C ALA A 165 35.09 0.45 -7.28
N ALA A 166 35.38 -0.49 -6.37
CA ALA A 166 36.73 -0.73 -5.89
C ALA A 166 37.69 -1.20 -7.00
N ILE A 167 37.22 -2.04 -7.94
CA ILE A 167 38.01 -2.47 -9.11
C ILE A 167 38.30 -1.27 -10.01
N LEU A 168 37.29 -0.47 -10.35
CA LEU A 168 37.48 0.71 -11.19
C LEU A 168 38.42 1.73 -10.56
N GLU A 169 38.34 1.93 -9.24
CA GLU A 169 39.26 2.80 -8.50
C GLU A 169 40.72 2.30 -8.59
N ALA A 170 40.93 0.99 -8.45
CA ALA A 170 42.25 0.38 -8.64
C ALA A 170 42.77 0.51 -10.08
N GLU A 171 41.91 0.36 -11.09
CA GLU A 171 42.29 0.58 -12.49
C GLU A 171 42.68 2.03 -12.77
N VAL A 172 41.90 3.00 -12.26
CA VAL A 172 42.20 4.43 -12.39
C VAL A 172 43.56 4.75 -11.78
N THR A 173 43.84 4.31 -10.55
CA THR A 173 45.15 4.56 -9.92
C THR A 173 46.31 3.94 -10.71
N THR A 174 46.11 2.74 -11.28
CA THR A 174 47.12 2.09 -12.13
C THR A 174 47.38 2.89 -13.40
N LEU A 175 46.33 3.37 -14.07
CA LEU A 175 46.44 4.19 -15.26
C LEU A 175 47.11 5.55 -14.98
N GLU A 176 46.84 6.15 -13.82
CA GLU A 176 47.50 7.38 -13.40
C GLU A 176 49.01 7.19 -13.21
N VAL A 177 49.42 6.10 -12.55
CA VAL A 177 50.84 5.75 -12.39
C VAL A 177 51.50 5.52 -13.74
N LEU A 178 50.87 4.74 -14.62
CA LEU A 178 51.38 4.48 -15.97
C LEU A 178 51.53 5.76 -16.79
N ARG A 179 50.53 6.64 -16.77
CA ARG A 179 50.57 7.95 -17.43
C ARG A 179 51.74 8.79 -16.92
N ASN A 180 51.91 8.87 -15.60
CA ASN A 180 52.97 9.67 -15.00
C ASN A 180 54.36 9.11 -15.37
N ASN A 181 54.54 7.79 -15.33
CA ASN A 181 55.78 7.14 -15.75
C ASN A 181 56.09 7.42 -17.23
N LEU A 182 55.08 7.35 -18.10
CA LEU A 182 55.25 7.65 -19.52
C LEU A 182 55.68 9.11 -19.76
N ILE A 183 55.09 10.07 -19.04
CA ILE A 183 55.47 11.48 -19.12
C ILE A 183 56.95 11.68 -18.73
N VAL A 184 57.39 11.03 -17.64
CA VAL A 184 58.79 11.08 -17.20
C VAL A 184 59.72 10.48 -18.25
N SER A 185 59.43 9.28 -18.74
CA SER A 185 60.24 8.60 -19.77
C SER A 185 60.32 9.41 -21.07
N LEU A 186 59.21 10.00 -21.52
CA LEU A 186 59.20 10.86 -22.70
C LEU A 186 60.07 12.11 -22.48
N THR A 187 59.93 12.76 -21.32
CA THR A 187 60.72 13.95 -20.99
C THR A 187 62.22 13.64 -20.95
N GLN A 188 62.60 12.50 -20.36
CA GLN A 188 63.99 12.07 -20.33
C GLN A 188 64.51 11.76 -21.73
N SER A 189 63.77 11.01 -22.54
CA SER A 189 64.16 10.70 -23.92
C SER A 189 64.33 11.96 -24.77
N TRP A 190 63.50 12.99 -24.58
CA TRP A 190 63.67 14.27 -25.27
C TRP A 190 64.96 14.99 -24.87
N LYS A 191 65.33 14.93 -23.59
CA LYS A 191 66.59 15.50 -23.10
C LYS A 191 67.79 14.77 -23.69
N ASP A 192 67.74 13.43 -23.68
CA ASP A 192 68.81 12.59 -24.24
C ASP A 192 68.98 12.84 -25.74
N ILE A 193 67.88 12.99 -26.50
CA ILE A 193 67.93 13.34 -27.94
C ILE A 193 68.57 14.72 -28.14
N SER A 194 68.18 15.71 -27.34
CA SER A 194 68.75 17.06 -27.46
C SER A 194 70.24 17.10 -27.15
N GLU A 195 70.72 16.32 -26.17
CA GLU A 195 72.15 16.18 -25.87
C GLU A 195 72.90 15.50 -27.03
N LEU A 196 72.32 14.43 -27.60
CA LEU A 196 72.87 13.76 -28.78
C LEU A 196 72.93 14.65 -30.03
N GLU A 197 71.95 15.53 -30.23
CA GLU A 197 71.96 16.53 -31.32
C GLU A 197 73.12 17.52 -31.15
N GLU A 198 73.36 18.01 -29.93
CA GLU A 198 74.51 18.88 -29.62
C GLU A 198 75.85 18.16 -29.87
N ASP A 199 75.99 16.91 -29.41
CA ASP A 199 77.17 16.09 -29.67
C ASP A 199 77.42 15.86 -31.17
N VAL A 200 76.35 15.67 -31.96
CA VAL A 200 76.45 15.51 -33.42
C VAL A 200 76.93 16.80 -34.08
N ASP A 201 76.38 17.95 -33.70
CA ASP A 201 76.79 19.25 -34.22
C ASP A 201 78.29 19.52 -33.92
N GLU A 202 78.75 19.25 -32.69
CA GLU A 202 80.16 19.37 -32.31
C GLU A 202 81.07 18.44 -33.14
N LEU A 203 80.64 17.19 -33.35
CA LEU A 203 81.37 16.23 -34.17
C LEU A 203 81.43 16.65 -35.65
N GLU A 204 80.37 17.23 -36.19
CA GLU A 204 80.36 17.77 -37.55
C GLU A 204 81.31 18.96 -37.71
N GLU A 205 81.35 19.88 -36.74
CA GLU A 205 82.28 21.00 -36.73
C GLU A 205 83.73 20.51 -36.67
N THR A 206 84.05 19.61 -35.73
CA THR A 206 85.41 19.07 -35.58
C THR A 206 85.86 18.28 -36.81
N ASN A 207 84.97 17.51 -37.44
CA ASN A 207 85.25 16.79 -38.68
C ASN A 207 85.54 17.77 -39.83
N THR A 208 84.78 18.85 -39.94
CA THR A 208 84.99 19.90 -40.94
C THR A 208 86.33 20.60 -40.73
N ALA A 209 86.67 20.97 -39.49
CA ALA A 209 87.95 21.57 -39.15
C ALA A 209 89.14 20.63 -39.44
N LEU A 210 88.99 19.34 -39.14
CA LEU A 210 90.00 18.32 -39.44
C LEU A 210 90.22 18.16 -40.94
N LYS A 211 89.13 18.08 -41.74
CA LYS A 211 89.20 18.01 -43.20
C LYS A 211 89.94 19.21 -43.77
N GLN A 212 89.65 20.41 -43.29
CA GLN A 212 90.34 21.64 -43.71
C GLN A 212 91.83 21.58 -43.34
N SER A 213 92.17 21.24 -42.09
CA SER A 213 93.57 21.11 -41.65
C SER A 213 94.35 20.06 -42.46
N MET A 214 93.72 18.93 -42.80
CA MET A 214 94.31 17.91 -43.66
C MET A 214 94.56 18.43 -45.08
N ALA A 215 93.60 19.16 -45.66
CA ALA A 215 93.76 19.78 -46.97
C ALA A 215 94.90 20.79 -46.97
N ASP A 216 94.97 21.67 -45.97
CA ASP A 216 96.04 22.67 -45.82
C ASP A 216 97.42 21.99 -45.71
N LYS A 217 97.57 20.98 -44.83
CA LYS A 217 98.81 20.20 -44.69
C LYS A 217 99.22 19.48 -45.96
N TYR A 218 98.27 18.96 -46.73
CA TYR A 218 98.54 18.30 -48.01
C TYR A 218 99.10 19.31 -49.02
N VAL A 219 98.47 20.48 -49.13
CA VAL A 219 98.91 21.58 -50.00
C VAL A 219 100.33 22.05 -49.60
N ASP A 220 100.57 22.29 -48.31
CA ASP A 220 101.88 22.68 -47.80
C ASP A 220 102.96 21.63 -48.08
N GLY A 221 102.67 20.35 -47.81
CA GLY A 221 103.59 19.25 -48.08
C GLY A 221 103.91 19.07 -49.56
N PHE A 222 102.90 19.26 -50.42
CA PHE A 222 103.06 19.25 -51.87
C PHE A 222 103.99 20.38 -52.33
N TRP A 223 103.73 21.62 -51.91
CA TRP A 223 104.58 22.77 -52.27
C TRP A 223 106.02 22.65 -51.76
N SER A 224 106.20 22.13 -50.54
CA SER A 224 107.53 21.84 -50.00
C SER A 224 108.29 20.81 -50.87
N SER A 225 107.59 19.78 -51.37
CA SER A 225 108.18 18.79 -52.27
C SER A 225 108.56 19.39 -53.62
N ILE A 226 107.71 20.25 -54.18
CA ILE A 226 108.01 21.00 -55.43
C ILE A 226 109.26 21.88 -55.26
N GLU A 227 109.40 22.59 -54.14
CA GLU A 227 110.59 23.41 -53.88
C GLU A 227 111.85 22.55 -53.74
N GLN A 228 111.76 21.39 -53.08
CA GLN A 228 112.88 20.43 -53.02
C GLN A 228 113.31 19.95 -54.41
N VAL A 229 112.36 19.66 -55.31
CA VAL A 229 112.66 19.30 -56.71
C VAL A 229 113.36 20.45 -57.43
N ARG A 230 112.90 21.69 -57.22
CA ARG A 230 113.49 22.90 -57.82
C ARG A 230 114.95 23.11 -57.40
N ILE A 231 115.26 22.83 -56.13
CA ILE A 231 116.63 22.92 -55.60
C ILE A 231 117.54 21.85 -56.22
N LEU A 232 117.03 20.62 -56.38
CA LEU A 232 117.81 19.50 -56.95
C LEU A 232 118.01 19.61 -58.47
N PHE A 233 117.07 20.26 -59.17
CA PHE A 233 117.08 20.39 -60.63
C PHE A 233 116.84 21.86 -61.07
N PRO A 234 117.83 22.76 -60.92
CA PRO A 234 117.63 24.19 -61.17
C PRO A 234 117.44 24.56 -62.66
N GLU A 235 117.82 23.69 -63.60
CA GLU A 235 117.64 23.91 -65.05
C GLU A 235 116.24 23.48 -65.55
N LEU A 236 115.39 22.96 -64.66
CA LEU A 236 114.07 22.45 -65.00
C LEU A 236 113.12 23.61 -65.36
N ASP A 237 112.50 23.54 -66.53
CA ASP A 237 111.64 24.60 -67.09
C ASP A 237 110.49 24.95 -66.13
N PRO A 238 110.39 26.22 -65.68
CA PRO A 238 109.29 26.69 -64.83
C PRO A 238 107.90 26.38 -65.39
N ASP A 239 107.74 26.37 -66.71
CA ASP A 239 106.45 26.10 -67.37
C ASP A 239 106.07 24.62 -67.33
N VAL A 240 107.04 23.71 -67.19
CA VAL A 240 106.80 22.27 -66.99
C VAL A 240 106.48 21.97 -65.53
N LEU A 241 107.12 22.66 -64.58
CA LEU A 241 106.81 22.53 -63.15
C LEU A 241 105.42 23.06 -62.80
N ALA A 242 105.00 24.16 -63.44
CA ALA A 242 103.68 24.75 -63.26
C ALA A 242 102.52 23.87 -63.76
N GLN A 243 102.80 22.87 -64.60
CA GLN A 243 101.81 21.87 -65.02
C GLN A 243 101.54 20.80 -63.97
N VAL A 244 102.39 20.69 -62.93
CA VAL A 244 102.16 19.79 -61.80
C VAL A 244 101.14 20.44 -60.88
N ASP A 245 99.87 20.36 -61.27
CA ASP A 245 98.75 20.91 -60.52
C ASP A 245 98.54 20.12 -59.22
N VAL A 246 98.41 20.86 -58.11
CA VAL A 246 98.17 20.32 -56.76
C VAL A 246 96.87 19.49 -56.74
N MET A 247 95.90 19.85 -57.59
CA MET A 247 94.62 19.15 -57.65
C MET A 247 94.02 19.20 -59.07
N LYS A 248 94.18 18.11 -59.80
CA LYS A 248 93.16 17.74 -60.80
C LYS A 248 91.79 17.76 -60.11
N ARG A 249 90.93 18.67 -60.58
CA ARG A 249 89.77 19.23 -59.85
C ARG A 249 88.83 18.12 -59.37
N ILE A 250 88.58 18.04 -58.06
CA ILE A 250 87.49 17.22 -57.53
C ILE A 250 86.16 17.92 -57.81
N LYS A 251 85.25 17.26 -58.52
CA LYS A 251 83.89 17.72 -58.75
C LYS A 251 82.94 16.57 -58.41
N ASP A 252 81.96 16.81 -57.55
CA ASP A 252 80.98 15.81 -57.07
C ASP A 252 81.64 14.52 -56.51
N ASP A 253 82.56 14.67 -55.56
CA ASP A 253 83.27 13.57 -54.87
C ASP A 253 84.11 12.64 -55.79
N LYS A 254 84.45 13.08 -57.02
CA LYS A 254 85.35 12.36 -57.94
C LYS A 254 86.50 13.23 -58.44
N LEU A 255 87.69 12.64 -58.50
CA LEU A 255 88.92 13.25 -59.03
C LEU A 255 88.88 13.28 -60.58
N ILE A 256 89.05 14.46 -61.19
CA ILE A 256 89.07 14.64 -62.66
C ILE A 256 90.40 15.24 -63.11
#